data_AF-A0A1F8GLX9-F1
#
_entry.id   AF-A0A1F8GLX9-F1
#
_cell.length_a   1.000
_cell.length_b   1.000
_cell.length_c   1.000
_cell.angle_alpha   90.00
_cell.angle_beta   90.00
_cell.angle_gamma   90.00
#
_symmetry.space_group_name_H-M   'P 1'
#
loop_
_entity.id
_entity.type
_entity.pdbx_description
1 polymer ?
#
loop_
_entity_poly.entity_id
_entity_poly.type
_entity_poly.pdbx_seq_one_letter_code
_entity_poly.pdbx_strand_id
1 'polypeptide(L)'
;MEQISKNPESKLEGGENPKNFSEDEVKKLRDLADKTWEVMTWDLAKFCGTSEEVDMVHKAQDSMAEVMAMLDMPLDRFGNWNKKEPKPITSKSFSPDDMKKLRSDLEAIEEALEWDISASDEEELTMIRDARESLKALKDIL
;
A
#
# COMPACT_ATOMS: atom_id res chain seq x y z
N MET A 1 -38.77 -20.59 38.37
CA MET A 1 -39.14 -19.50 37.45
C MET A 1 -37.85 -18.81 37.05
N GLU A 2 -37.31 -19.16 35.88
CA GLU A 2 -36.26 -18.40 35.22
C GLU A 2 -36.83 -17.06 34.77
N GLN A 3 -36.11 -15.97 35.06
CA GLN A 3 -36.18 -14.76 34.25
C GLN A 3 -34.76 -14.24 34.01
N ILE A 4 -34.30 -14.52 32.79
CA ILE A 4 -33.20 -13.88 32.10
C ILE A 4 -33.72 -12.53 31.58
N SER A 5 -33.05 -11.42 31.88
CA SER A 5 -33.19 -10.20 31.07
C SER A 5 -31.93 -9.36 31.23
N LYS A 6 -30.96 -9.58 30.34
CA LYS A 6 -30.74 -8.83 29.08
C LYS A 6 -29.87 -7.59 29.31
N ASN A 7 -28.58 -7.83 29.07
CA ASN A 7 -27.60 -6.84 28.67
C ASN A 7 -28.15 -6.01 27.50
N PRO A 8 -28.08 -4.68 27.51
CA PRO A 8 -28.13 -3.91 26.28
C PRO A 8 -26.72 -3.94 25.66
N GLU A 9 -26.53 -4.83 24.69
CA GLU A 9 -25.44 -4.72 23.72
C GLU A 9 -25.62 -3.42 22.95
N SER A 10 -24.87 -2.40 23.33
CA SER A 10 -24.70 -1.18 22.53
C SER A 10 -24.02 -1.55 21.23
N LYS A 11 -24.81 -1.60 20.16
CA LYS A 11 -24.36 -1.61 18.77
C LYS A 11 -23.51 -0.35 18.52
N LEU A 12 -22.18 -0.52 18.46
CA LEU A 12 -21.30 0.41 17.80
C LEU A 12 -21.24 -0.01 16.33
N GLU A 13 -21.91 0.77 15.49
CA GLU A 13 -21.87 0.63 14.05
C GLU A 13 -20.47 0.94 13.52
N GLY A 14 -19.91 0.03 12.73
CA GLY A 14 -19.05 0.37 11.59
C GLY A 14 -17.58 0.76 11.84
N GLY A 15 -17.01 0.53 13.02
CA GLY A 15 -15.56 0.65 13.19
C GLY A 15 -14.86 -0.59 12.62
N GLU A 16 -14.02 -0.42 11.59
CA GLU A 16 -13.07 -1.48 11.24
C GLU A 16 -12.28 -1.85 12.51
N ASN A 17 -12.29 -3.12 12.88
CA ASN A 17 -11.52 -3.54 14.06
C ASN A 17 -10.02 -3.34 13.77
N PRO A 18 -9.23 -2.92 14.77
CA PRO A 18 -7.78 -2.83 14.59
C PRO A 18 -7.23 -4.18 14.12
N LYS A 19 -6.42 -4.15 13.07
CA LYS A 19 -5.87 -5.34 12.45
C LYS A 19 -4.45 -5.56 12.92
N ASN A 20 -4.20 -6.75 13.46
CA ASN A 20 -2.89 -7.15 13.95
C ASN A 20 -2.20 -8.04 12.92
N PHE A 21 -0.94 -7.76 12.66
CA PHE A 21 -0.09 -8.47 11.73
C PHE A 21 1.10 -9.03 12.49
N SER A 22 1.32 -10.33 12.33
CA SER A 22 2.51 -11.04 12.80
C SER A 22 3.77 -10.55 12.07
N GLU A 23 4.95 -10.88 12.60
CA GLU A 23 6.23 -10.53 11.95
C GLU A 23 6.34 -11.09 10.53
N ASP A 24 5.85 -12.32 10.30
CA ASP A 24 5.85 -12.95 8.98
C ASP A 24 4.91 -12.22 7.99
N GLU A 25 3.76 -11.74 8.46
CA GLU A 25 2.85 -10.95 7.64
C GLU A 25 3.43 -9.56 7.34
N VAL A 26 4.03 -8.89 8.32
CA VAL A 26 4.71 -7.60 8.11
C VAL A 26 5.88 -7.77 7.16
N LYS A 27 6.63 -8.88 7.24
CA LYS A 27 7.68 -9.21 6.28
C LYS A 27 7.11 -9.32 4.87
N LYS A 28 6.03 -10.10 4.69
CA LYS A 28 5.38 -10.27 3.38
C LYS A 28 4.86 -8.93 2.84
N LEU A 29 4.26 -8.10 3.69
CA LEU A 29 3.80 -6.75 3.33
C LEU A 29 4.98 -5.88 2.86
N ARG A 30 6.10 -5.86 3.58
CA ARG A 30 7.30 -5.11 3.17
C ARG A 30 7.89 -5.61 1.85
N ASP A 31 7.96 -6.93 1.65
CA ASP A 31 8.49 -7.53 0.42
C ASP A 31 7.62 -7.17 -0.79
N LEU A 32 6.30 -7.18 -0.64
CA LEU A 32 5.38 -6.78 -1.69
C LEU A 32 5.43 -5.27 -1.94
N ALA A 33 5.56 -4.46 -0.88
CA ALA A 33 5.71 -3.02 -1.01
C ALA A 33 7.02 -2.65 -1.72
N ASP A 34 8.13 -3.32 -1.43
CA ASP A 34 9.40 -3.11 -2.15
C ASP A 34 9.25 -3.32 -3.66
N LYS A 35 8.58 -4.41 -4.07
CA LYS A 35 8.33 -4.70 -5.50
C LYS A 35 7.45 -3.66 -6.17
N THR A 36 6.39 -3.21 -5.51
CA THR A 36 5.53 -2.15 -6.05
C THR A 36 6.29 -0.82 -6.16
N TRP A 37 7.15 -0.50 -5.18
CA TRP A 37 7.97 0.72 -5.19
C TRP A 37 8.99 0.75 -6.33
N GLU A 38 9.57 -0.40 -6.70
CA GLU A 38 10.53 -0.49 -7.81
C GLU A 38 9.95 0.06 -9.12
N VAL A 39 8.67 -0.21 -9.40
CA VAL A 39 7.99 0.36 -10.58
C VAL A 39 7.59 1.82 -10.35
N MET A 40 7.17 2.20 -9.13
CA MET A 40 6.82 3.61 -8.83
C MET A 40 8.01 4.57 -8.94
N THR A 41 9.23 4.10 -8.68
CA THR A 41 10.46 4.90 -8.83
C THR A 41 10.98 4.99 -10.25
N TRP A 42 10.41 4.23 -11.17
CA TRP A 42 10.66 4.49 -12.57
C TRP A 42 10.11 5.86 -12.93
N ASP A 43 10.72 6.46 -13.94
CA ASP A 43 10.23 7.70 -14.54
C ASP A 43 8.94 7.40 -15.32
N LEU A 44 7.88 6.98 -14.62
CA LEU A 44 6.55 6.74 -15.20
C LEU A 44 5.99 8.04 -15.79
N ALA A 45 6.40 9.19 -15.25
CA ALA A 45 6.10 10.51 -15.79
C ALA A 45 6.60 10.68 -17.23
N LYS A 46 7.66 9.97 -17.67
CA LYS A 46 8.13 9.98 -19.07
C LYS A 46 7.08 9.50 -20.07
N PHE A 47 6.10 8.73 -19.62
CA PHE A 47 5.02 8.20 -20.45
C PHE A 47 3.78 9.10 -20.44
N CYS A 48 3.69 10.07 -19.52
CA CYS A 48 2.53 10.94 -19.38
C CYS A 48 2.44 11.93 -20.54
N GLY A 49 1.28 11.98 -21.19
CA GLY A 49 0.97 12.93 -22.25
C GLY A 49 0.29 14.21 -21.75
N THR A 50 -0.19 14.19 -20.50
CA THR A 50 -0.98 15.28 -19.89
C THR A 50 -0.54 15.59 -18.47
N SER A 51 -0.87 16.79 -17.98
CA SER A 51 -0.61 17.17 -16.58
C SER A 51 -1.41 16.32 -15.60
N GLU A 52 -2.61 15.88 -15.96
CA GLU A 52 -3.45 15.02 -15.11
C GLU A 52 -2.79 13.66 -14.87
N GLU A 53 -2.18 13.08 -15.90
CA GLU A 53 -1.43 11.82 -15.78
C GLU A 53 -0.16 11.98 -14.94
N VAL A 54 0.52 13.13 -15.05
CA VAL A 54 1.68 13.44 -14.18
C VAL A 54 1.24 13.57 -12.72
N ASP A 55 0.14 14.26 -12.45
CA ASP A 55 -0.40 14.43 -11.09
C ASP A 55 -0.82 13.08 -10.48
N MET A 56 -1.41 12.19 -11.28
CA MET A 56 -1.75 10.83 -10.87
C MET A 56 -0.52 10.00 -10.49
N VAL A 57 0.55 10.05 -11.30
CA VAL A 57 1.82 9.35 -10.99
C VAL A 57 2.45 9.90 -9.72
N HIS A 58 2.53 11.22 -9.54
CA HIS A 58 3.05 11.81 -8.31
C HIS A 58 2.24 11.42 -7.08
N LYS A 59 0.90 11.45 -7.19
CA LYS A 59 0.01 11.02 -6.12
C LYS A 59 0.24 9.55 -5.74
N ALA A 60 0.44 8.68 -6.73
CA ALA A 60 0.76 7.27 -6.48
C ALA A 60 2.13 7.09 -5.81
N GLN A 61 3.15 7.85 -6.22
CA GLN A 61 4.47 7.84 -5.58
C GLN A 61 4.38 8.30 -4.11
N ASP A 62 3.65 9.39 -3.84
CA ASP A 62 3.42 9.90 -2.49
C ASP A 62 2.67 8.87 -1.63
N SER A 63 1.57 8.30 -2.15
CA SER A 63 0.82 7.24 -1.47
C SER A 63 1.67 6.00 -1.22
N MET A 64 2.58 5.64 -2.12
CA MET A 64 3.48 4.52 -1.92
C MET A 64 4.52 4.79 -0.82
N ALA A 65 5.07 6.01 -0.77
CA ALA A 65 5.95 6.43 0.32
C ALA A 65 5.22 6.35 1.68
N GLU A 66 3.95 6.73 1.73
CA GLU A 66 3.11 6.62 2.93
C GLU A 66 2.87 5.16 3.36
N VAL A 67 2.56 4.26 2.41
CA VAL A 67 2.44 2.81 2.68
C VAL A 67 3.74 2.26 3.26
N MET A 68 4.88 2.62 2.66
CA MET A 68 6.20 2.23 3.14
C MET A 68 6.47 2.75 4.55
N ALA A 69 6.20 4.03 4.82
CA ALA A 69 6.35 4.60 6.15
C ALA A 69 5.49 3.85 7.18
N MET A 70 4.23 3.54 6.83
CA MET A 70 3.32 2.74 7.66
C MET A 70 3.80 1.32 7.90
N LEU A 71 4.66 0.76 7.04
CA LEU A 71 5.30 -0.55 7.23
C LEU A 71 6.67 -0.47 7.92
N ASP A 72 7.06 0.70 8.45
CA ASP A 72 8.42 0.99 8.99
C ASP A 72 9.53 0.72 7.98
N MET A 73 9.25 1.00 6.72
CA MET A 73 10.25 1.01 5.68
C MET A 73 10.97 2.38 5.74
N PRO A 74 12.23 2.49 6.23
CA PRO A 74 13.05 3.70 6.16
C PRO A 74 13.12 4.30 4.74
N LEU A 75 12.67 5.55 4.62
CA LEU A 75 12.84 6.37 3.43
C LEU A 75 14.00 7.35 3.64
N ASP A 76 14.70 7.72 2.57
CA ASP A 76 15.68 8.79 2.57
C ASP A 76 14.99 10.18 2.57
N ARG A 77 15.79 11.26 2.58
CA ARG A 77 15.28 12.64 2.59
C ARG A 77 14.46 13.02 1.35
N PHE A 78 14.49 12.20 0.31
CA PHE A 78 13.77 12.38 -0.94
C PHE A 78 12.60 11.39 -1.07
N GLY A 79 12.28 10.63 -0.02
CA GLY A 79 11.22 9.63 -0.05
C GLY A 79 11.62 8.30 -0.69
N ASN A 80 12.90 8.10 -1.02
CA ASN A 80 13.35 6.83 -1.62
C ASN A 80 13.62 5.77 -0.57
N TRP A 81 13.24 4.54 -0.86
CA TRP A 81 13.52 3.37 -0.04
C TRP A 81 15.03 3.21 0.29
N ASN A 82 15.39 3.38 1.57
CA ASN A 82 16.77 3.21 2.04
C ASN A 82 17.04 1.74 2.40
N LYS A 83 17.35 0.93 1.38
CA LYS A 83 17.73 -0.50 1.54
C LYS A 83 18.98 -0.72 2.42
N LYS A 84 19.78 0.31 2.71
CA LYS A 84 21.05 0.18 3.45
C LYS A 84 20.87 0.15 4.97
N GLU A 85 19.74 0.62 5.48
CA GLU A 85 19.47 0.71 6.91
C GLU A 85 18.13 0.05 7.28
N PRO A 86 17.91 -1.24 6.93
CA PRO A 86 16.62 -1.88 7.16
C PRO A 86 16.27 -1.88 8.65
N LYS A 87 15.08 -1.37 8.99
CA LYS A 87 14.54 -1.48 10.35
C LYS A 87 14.18 -2.94 10.65
N PRO A 88 14.34 -3.42 11.89
CA PRO A 88 13.87 -4.74 12.28
C PRO A 88 12.39 -4.91 11.94
N ILE A 89 12.01 -6.13 11.57
CA ILE A 89 10.62 -6.49 11.33
C ILE A 89 10.03 -6.84 12.69
N THR A 90 8.96 -6.16 13.06
CA THR A 90 8.21 -6.39 14.30
C THR A 90 6.74 -6.52 13.95
N SER A 91 5.97 -7.25 14.78
CA SER A 91 4.51 -7.28 14.65
C SER A 91 3.93 -5.87 14.67
N LYS A 92 2.89 -5.63 13.87
CA LYS A 92 2.21 -4.33 13.80
C LYS A 92 0.73 -4.43 14.07
N SER A 93 0.20 -3.39 14.67
CA SER A 93 -1.24 -3.18 14.84
C SER A 93 -1.60 -1.90 14.12
N PHE A 94 -2.52 -1.99 13.16
CA PHE A 94 -3.07 -0.83 12.48
C PHE A 94 -4.44 -0.52 13.05
N SER A 95 -4.66 0.76 13.37
CA SER A 95 -5.98 1.25 13.75
C SER A 95 -6.93 1.23 12.55
N PRO A 96 -8.27 1.30 12.77
CA PRO A 96 -9.23 1.53 11.69
C PRO A 96 -8.85 2.69 10.76
N ASP A 97 -8.34 3.79 11.31
CA ASP A 97 -7.96 4.96 10.51
C ASP A 97 -6.71 4.69 9.67
N ASP A 98 -5.74 3.94 10.20
CA ASP A 98 -4.57 3.49 9.44
C ASP A 98 -4.99 2.56 8.30
N MET A 99 -5.90 1.62 8.55
CA MET A 99 -6.42 0.71 7.53
C MET A 99 -7.16 1.46 6.42
N LYS A 100 -7.97 2.46 6.80
CA LYS A 100 -8.65 3.32 5.85
C LYS A 100 -7.67 4.14 5.00
N LYS A 101 -6.61 4.66 5.63
CA LYS A 101 -5.55 5.38 4.92
C LYS A 101 -4.80 4.46 3.96
N LEU A 102 -4.38 3.27 4.43
CA LEU A 102 -3.71 2.26 3.60
C LEU A 102 -4.56 1.91 2.38
N ARG A 103 -5.87 1.69 2.53
CA ARG A 103 -6.74 1.41 1.37
C ARG A 103 -6.78 2.57 0.39
N SER A 104 -6.95 3.80 0.89
CA SER A 104 -6.95 5.00 0.04
C SER A 104 -5.62 5.18 -0.70
N ASP A 105 -4.49 4.88 -0.06
CA ASP A 105 -3.17 4.96 -0.67
C ASP A 105 -2.99 3.86 -1.73
N LEU A 106 -3.43 2.64 -1.45
CA LEU A 106 -3.37 1.51 -2.40
C LEU A 106 -4.26 1.74 -3.63
N GLU A 107 -5.42 2.39 -3.47
CA GLU A 107 -6.28 2.79 -4.59
C GLU A 107 -5.59 3.82 -5.50
N ALA A 108 -4.87 4.81 -4.94
CA ALA A 108 -4.13 5.77 -5.74
C ALA A 108 -2.98 5.12 -6.52
N ILE A 109 -2.31 4.13 -5.92
CA ILE A 109 -1.25 3.36 -6.59
C ILE A 109 -1.84 2.49 -7.71
N GLU A 110 -3.00 1.87 -7.46
CA GLU A 110 -3.72 1.07 -8.45
C GLU A 110 -4.12 1.92 -9.66
N GLU A 111 -4.67 3.11 -9.43
CA GLU A 111 -5.05 4.05 -10.50
C GLU A 111 -3.89 4.34 -11.45
N ALA A 112 -2.70 4.64 -10.90
CA ALA A 112 -1.50 4.89 -11.71
C ALA A 112 -0.96 3.63 -12.40
N LEU A 113 -1.08 2.46 -11.78
CA LEU A 113 -0.62 1.20 -12.37
C LEU A 113 -1.58 0.64 -13.42
N GLU A 114 -2.90 0.84 -13.28
CA GLU A 114 -3.92 0.39 -14.22
C GLU A 114 -4.04 1.32 -15.43
N TRP A 115 -3.59 2.57 -15.31
CA TRP A 115 -3.43 3.45 -16.44
C TRP A 115 -2.66 2.76 -17.57
N ASP A 116 -3.09 3.03 -18.81
CA ASP A 116 -2.57 2.40 -20.02
C ASP A 116 -1.18 2.97 -20.33
N ILE A 117 -0.20 2.54 -19.53
CA ILE A 117 1.20 2.88 -19.72
C ILE A 117 1.59 2.34 -21.09
N SER A 118 1.86 3.25 -22.02
CA SER A 118 2.33 2.95 -23.38
C SER A 118 3.79 2.46 -23.39
N ALA A 119 4.12 1.53 -22.49
CA ALA A 119 5.40 0.84 -22.47
C ALA A 119 5.51 0.01 -23.76
N SER A 120 6.60 0.20 -24.48
CA SER A 120 6.83 -0.43 -25.78
C SER A 120 7.82 -1.61 -25.69
N ASP A 121 8.38 -1.82 -24.51
CA ASP A 121 9.38 -2.83 -24.23
C ASP A 121 8.81 -3.96 -23.34
N GLU A 122 9.17 -5.20 -23.65
CA GLU A 122 8.64 -6.40 -23.00
C GLU A 122 9.11 -6.53 -21.53
N GLU A 123 10.29 -6.01 -21.22
CA GLU A 123 10.80 -5.95 -19.84
C GLU A 123 9.99 -4.94 -19.03
N GLU A 124 9.74 -3.74 -19.57
CA GLU A 124 8.91 -2.71 -18.95
C GLU A 124 7.48 -3.24 -18.66
N LEU A 125 6.86 -3.92 -19.64
CA LEU A 125 5.54 -4.54 -19.48
C LEU A 125 5.52 -5.65 -18.42
N THR A 126 6.58 -6.45 -18.35
CA THR A 126 6.72 -7.51 -17.34
C THR A 126 6.80 -6.92 -15.94
N MET A 127 7.59 -5.86 -15.74
CA MET A 127 7.70 -5.20 -14.44
C MET A 127 6.38 -4.57 -14.00
N ILE A 128 5.66 -3.89 -14.90
CA ILE A 128 4.33 -3.32 -14.61
C ILE A 128 3.36 -4.43 -14.17
N ARG A 129 3.36 -5.57 -14.86
CA ARG A 129 2.53 -6.71 -14.48
C ARG A 129 2.89 -7.23 -13.09
N ASP A 130 4.18 -7.41 -12.80
CA ASP A 130 4.66 -7.92 -11.52
C ASP A 130 4.32 -6.94 -10.36
N ALA A 131 4.36 -5.63 -10.61
CA ALA A 131 3.91 -4.61 -9.66
C ALA A 131 2.40 -4.64 -9.43
N ARG A 132 1.59 -4.82 -10.49
CA ARG A 132 0.12 -5.00 -10.36
C ARG A 132 -0.21 -6.25 -9.54
N GLU A 133 0.49 -7.36 -9.77
CA GLU A 133 0.32 -8.59 -8.97
C GLU A 133 0.74 -8.38 -7.51
N SER A 134 1.84 -7.67 -7.27
CA SER A 134 2.32 -7.35 -5.93
C SER A 134 1.35 -6.43 -5.18
N LEU A 135 0.81 -5.40 -5.85
CA LEU A 135 -0.20 -4.51 -5.31
C LEU A 135 -1.50 -5.26 -4.97
N LYS A 136 -1.96 -6.14 -5.86
CA LYS A 136 -3.12 -6.98 -5.60
C LYS A 136 -2.91 -7.85 -4.35
N ALA A 137 -1.73 -8.46 -4.22
CA ALA A 137 -1.39 -9.24 -3.04
C ALA A 137 -1.30 -8.38 -1.76
N LEU A 138 -0.85 -7.12 -1.84
CA LEU A 138 -0.92 -6.17 -0.71
C LEU A 138 -2.35 -5.93 -0.28
N LYS A 139 -3.23 -5.60 -1.23
CA LYS A 139 -4.66 -5.34 -0.98
C LYS A 139 -5.37 -6.56 -0.39
N ASP A 140 -5.04 -7.77 -0.84
CA ASP A 140 -5.63 -9.01 -0.29
C ASP A 140 -5.23 -9.26 1.17
N ILE A 141 -4.03 -8.80 1.57
CA ILE A 141 -3.54 -8.93 2.95
C ILE A 141 -4.13 -7.83 3.85
N LEU A 142 -4.41 -6.63 3.32
CA LEU A 142 -4.82 -5.43 4.05
C LEU A 142 -6.34 -5.22 4.09
#